data_AF-A0A356BAQ3-F1
#
_entry.id   AF-A0A356BAQ3-F1
#
_cell.length_a   1.000
_cell.length_b   1.000
_cell.length_c   1.000
_cell.angle_alpha   90.00
_cell.angle_beta   90.00
_cell.angle_gamma   90.00
#
_symmetry.space_group_name_H-M   'P 1'
#
loop_
_entity.id
_entity.type
_entity.pdbx_description
1 polymer ?
#
loop_
_entity_poly.entity_id
_entity_poly.type
_entity_poly.pdbx_seq_one_letter_code
_entity_poly.pdbx_strand_id
1 'polypeptide(L)'
;MTLSRLIAVITLLLPGISIGCDLNEPGPVAATLPSLADAQSTRQVLLSNNVELQVPDADGVLKMHSAESFALLGQISEWPTFSGQISSIKAQPVLLDLDYDGITDAVYVVDVSGLLWFIRLNRSGFSEPVLLADFSETEAVFRQPLQLVQVLAPDGLGAMRRHTMLLVTGSAAQGDILLAVKHTEQRDTPWQVTDLTDRTELDADEPRYGIAEQLWQQIQQGGGWYVKLNQRVIAKPEVYAGVVYLTGAQPTAVGADCSLTDDAQSQLHAFHLHHAGLVYSRRNRDITQQERGSLILTENEQGSLVLSLQHATQQQTLLTELLAIDASCADCVTAVDHQPFPRILRLATFQAEQDAH
;
A
#
# COMPACT_ATOMS: atom_id res chain seq x y z
N MET A 1 27.59 33.72 51.83
CA MET A 1 26.37 32.90 51.65
C MET A 1 26.11 32.81 50.15
N THR A 2 26.53 31.68 49.58
CA THR A 2 26.42 31.31 48.18
C THR A 2 25.05 30.70 47.91
N LEU A 3 24.30 31.19 46.94
CA LEU A 3 23.19 30.44 46.35
C LEU A 3 23.29 30.50 44.83
N SER A 4 23.96 29.48 44.30
CA SER A 4 24.04 29.17 42.89
C SER A 4 22.68 28.63 42.43
N ARG A 5 22.02 29.29 41.48
CA ARG A 5 20.87 28.73 40.76
C ARG A 5 21.38 28.17 39.44
N LEU A 6 21.66 26.87 39.47
CA LEU A 6 21.87 26.04 38.29
C LEU A 6 20.50 25.88 37.61
N ILE A 7 20.27 26.55 36.48
CA ILE A 7 19.14 26.26 35.59
C ILE A 7 19.62 25.12 34.69
N ALA A 8 19.24 23.89 35.02
CA ALA A 8 19.39 22.75 34.15
C ALA A 8 18.35 22.87 33.02
N VAL A 9 18.79 23.34 31.85
CA VAL A 9 18.03 23.21 30.61
C VAL A 9 18.07 21.73 30.24
N ILE A 10 17.01 21.01 30.58
CA ILE A 10 16.75 19.67 30.05
C ILE A 10 16.25 19.87 28.63
N THR A 11 17.17 19.85 27.66
CA THR A 11 16.83 19.61 26.27
C THR A 11 16.31 18.18 26.17
N LEU A 12 14.98 18.03 26.17
CA LEU A 12 14.31 16.82 25.68
C LEU A 12 14.67 16.67 24.20
N LEU A 13 15.81 16.01 23.95
CA LEU A 13 16.10 15.35 22.69
C LEU A 13 15.16 14.14 22.62
N LEU A 14 13.90 14.39 22.26
CA LEU A 14 13.14 13.36 21.58
C LEU A 14 13.96 13.05 20.32
N PRO A 15 14.38 11.80 20.07
CA PRO A 15 14.87 11.45 18.76
C PRO A 15 13.72 11.79 17.82
N GLY A 16 13.89 12.87 17.05
CA GLY A 16 13.01 13.14 15.94
C GLY A 16 13.09 11.90 15.09
N ILE A 17 12.02 11.10 15.11
CA ILE A 17 11.79 10.09 14.09
C ILE A 17 11.94 10.89 12.80
N SER A 18 13.04 10.66 12.09
CA SER A 18 13.28 11.26 10.79
C SER A 18 11.97 11.10 10.04
N ILE A 19 11.33 12.23 9.74
CA ILE A 19 10.02 12.27 9.10
C ILE A 19 10.28 11.58 7.77
N GLY A 20 9.87 10.31 7.67
CA GLY A 20 10.17 9.49 6.51
C GLY A 20 9.67 10.17 5.23
N CYS A 21 10.29 9.81 4.11
CA CYS A 21 9.88 10.21 2.79
C CYS A 21 8.35 10.19 2.63
N ASP A 22 7.73 11.30 2.24
CA ASP A 22 6.30 11.37 1.95
C ASP A 22 6.03 10.96 0.49
N LEU A 23 5.41 9.80 0.31
CA LEU A 23 5.08 9.25 -1.00
C LEU A 23 3.64 9.58 -1.45
N ASN A 24 2.87 10.34 -0.67
CA ASN A 24 1.51 10.72 -1.06
C ASN A 24 1.52 11.62 -2.31
N GLU A 25 0.51 11.46 -3.17
CA GLU A 25 0.31 12.41 -4.25
C GLU A 25 -0.34 13.69 -3.68
N PRO A 26 0.05 14.88 -4.16
CA PRO A 26 -0.48 16.13 -3.63
C PRO A 26 -1.95 16.33 -4.01
N GLY A 27 -2.77 16.69 -3.02
CA GLY A 27 -4.16 17.10 -3.24
C GLY A 27 -5.19 15.99 -3.01
N PRO A 28 -6.48 16.33 -3.14
CA PRO A 28 -7.56 15.41 -2.82
C PRO A 28 -7.65 14.27 -3.83
N VAL A 29 -8.13 13.11 -3.37
CA VAL A 29 -8.37 11.94 -4.21
C VAL A 29 -9.72 12.11 -4.93
N ALA A 30 -9.72 12.04 -6.25
CA ALA A 30 -10.93 12.12 -7.06
C ALA A 30 -11.65 10.76 -7.10
N ALA A 31 -12.95 10.76 -6.82
CA ALA A 31 -13.82 9.59 -6.89
C ALA A 31 -15.03 9.86 -7.78
N THR A 32 -15.50 8.83 -8.49
CA THR A 32 -16.72 8.89 -9.29
C THR A 32 -17.87 8.30 -8.47
N LEU A 33 -18.95 9.06 -8.26
CA LEU A 33 -20.15 8.56 -7.57
C LEU A 33 -21.37 8.64 -8.49
N PRO A 34 -22.45 7.87 -8.21
CA PRO A 34 -23.72 8.09 -8.88
C PRO A 34 -24.23 9.51 -8.60
N SER A 35 -24.89 10.11 -9.59
CA SER A 35 -25.57 11.38 -9.46
C SER A 35 -26.71 11.28 -8.44
N LEU A 36 -26.99 12.38 -7.76
CA LEU A 36 -28.10 12.44 -6.80
C LEU A 36 -29.46 12.27 -7.50
N ALA A 37 -29.59 12.78 -8.73
CA ALA A 37 -30.84 12.81 -9.47
C ALA A 37 -31.18 11.49 -10.18
N ASP A 38 -30.17 10.76 -10.65
CA ASP A 38 -30.35 9.55 -11.47
C ASP A 38 -29.17 8.58 -11.25
N ALA A 39 -29.44 7.28 -11.26
CA ALA A 39 -28.43 6.23 -11.15
C ALA A 39 -27.56 6.11 -12.40
N GLN A 40 -28.06 6.52 -13.56
CA GLN A 40 -27.35 6.33 -14.83
C GLN A 40 -26.36 7.45 -15.16
N SER A 41 -26.34 8.53 -14.39
CA SER A 41 -25.34 9.60 -14.53
C SER A 41 -24.38 9.59 -13.34
N THR A 42 -23.14 10.00 -13.59
CA THR A 42 -22.10 10.07 -12.57
C THR A 42 -21.77 11.51 -12.21
N ARG A 43 -21.11 11.70 -11.07
CA ARG A 43 -20.54 12.97 -10.61
C ARG A 43 -19.15 12.72 -10.04
N GLN A 44 -18.28 13.71 -10.19
CA GLN A 44 -16.95 13.68 -9.59
C GLN A 44 -16.99 14.32 -8.20
N VAL A 45 -16.36 13.67 -7.22
CA VAL A 45 -16.16 14.18 -5.87
C VAL A 45 -14.67 14.14 -5.49
N LEU A 46 -14.29 14.99 -4.54
CA LEU A 46 -12.93 15.11 -4.04
C LEU A 46 -12.91 14.69 -2.56
N LEU A 47 -12.10 13.68 -2.24
CA LEU A 47 -11.88 13.22 -0.87
C LEU A 47 -10.61 13.86 -0.31
N SER A 48 -10.72 14.46 0.88
CA SER A 48 -9.63 15.16 1.55
C SER A 48 -9.44 14.61 2.96
N ASN A 49 -8.22 14.21 3.31
CA ASN A 49 -7.84 13.83 4.66
C ASN A 49 -7.24 15.04 5.43
N ASN A 50 -6.67 14.81 6.61
CA ASN A 50 -6.09 15.87 7.44
C ASN A 50 -5.00 16.71 6.73
N VAL A 51 -4.22 16.12 5.83
CA VAL A 51 -3.14 16.78 5.08
C VAL A 51 -3.72 17.76 4.07
N GLU A 52 -4.63 17.33 3.20
CA GLU A 52 -5.24 18.22 2.20
C GLU A 52 -6.11 19.32 2.85
N LEU A 53 -6.67 19.03 4.03
CA LEU A 53 -7.43 19.98 4.83
C LEU A 53 -6.56 20.95 5.64
N GLN A 54 -5.23 20.83 5.57
CA GLN A 54 -4.27 21.67 6.30
C GLN A 54 -4.46 21.63 7.83
N VAL A 55 -4.89 20.49 8.35
CA VAL A 55 -5.06 20.21 9.79
C VAL A 55 -4.35 18.90 10.19
N PRO A 56 -3.04 18.76 9.89
CA PRO A 56 -2.32 17.49 10.03
C PRO A 56 -2.22 16.99 11.48
N ASP A 57 -2.48 17.82 12.48
CA ASP A 57 -2.37 17.41 13.89
C ASP A 57 -3.73 17.29 14.58
N ALA A 58 -4.82 17.49 13.85
CA ALA A 58 -6.17 17.22 14.34
C ALA A 58 -6.48 15.71 14.35
N ASP A 59 -7.50 15.33 15.11
CA ASP A 59 -8.09 13.98 15.05
C ASP A 59 -8.49 13.64 13.60
N GLY A 60 -8.56 12.34 13.30
CA GLY A 60 -8.83 11.85 11.96
C GLY A 60 -10.10 12.45 11.35
N VAL A 61 -9.95 13.14 10.22
CA VAL A 61 -11.07 13.72 9.48
C VAL A 61 -10.97 13.36 8.00
N LEU A 62 -12.11 12.99 7.44
CA LEU A 62 -12.28 12.76 6.00
C LEU A 62 -13.44 13.62 5.51
N LYS A 63 -13.21 14.43 4.48
CA LYS A 63 -14.26 15.26 3.84
C LYS A 63 -14.44 14.90 2.39
N MET A 64 -15.68 14.96 1.92
CA MET A 64 -16.07 14.81 0.53
C MET A 64 -16.63 16.13 0.02
N HIS A 65 -16.04 16.67 -1.04
CA HIS A 65 -16.52 17.87 -1.72
C HIS A 65 -16.95 17.55 -3.15
N SER A 66 -17.88 18.32 -3.71
CA SER A 66 -18.15 18.32 -5.15
C SER A 66 -16.90 18.77 -5.90
N ALA A 67 -16.48 18.03 -6.93
CA ALA A 67 -15.33 18.46 -7.75
C ALA A 67 -15.61 19.72 -8.58
N GLU A 68 -16.88 19.98 -8.89
CA GLU A 68 -17.30 21.13 -9.71
C GLU A 68 -17.47 22.41 -8.89
N SER A 69 -18.12 22.31 -7.72
CA SER A 69 -18.51 23.47 -6.92
C SER A 69 -17.72 23.63 -5.62
N PHE A 70 -16.92 22.63 -5.25
CA PHE A 70 -16.24 22.52 -3.94
C PHE A 70 -17.20 22.57 -2.74
N ALA A 71 -18.51 22.39 -2.94
CA ALA A 71 -19.47 22.29 -1.85
C ALA A 71 -19.21 21.02 -1.02
N LEU A 72 -19.28 21.14 0.31
CA LEU A 72 -19.18 19.99 1.21
C LEU A 72 -20.40 19.08 1.03
N LEU A 73 -20.14 17.81 0.73
CA LEU A 73 -21.16 16.79 0.50
C LEU A 73 -21.26 15.81 1.67
N GLY A 74 -20.14 15.53 2.34
CA GLY A 74 -20.08 14.61 3.48
C GLY A 74 -18.81 14.78 4.29
N GLN A 75 -18.86 14.36 5.55
CA GLN A 75 -17.72 14.41 6.46
C GLN A 75 -17.80 13.24 7.43
N ILE A 76 -16.64 12.65 7.73
CA ILE A 76 -16.43 11.77 8.87
C ILE A 76 -15.41 12.47 9.78
N SER A 77 -15.84 12.78 11.00
CA SER A 77 -14.98 13.26 12.10
C SER A 77 -15.35 12.62 13.43
N GLU A 78 -16.39 11.80 13.43
CA GLU A 78 -16.79 10.94 14.55
C GLU A 78 -16.68 9.50 14.03
N TRP A 79 -15.85 8.71 14.69
CA TRP A 79 -15.52 7.34 14.28
C TRP A 79 -16.19 6.35 15.21
N PRO A 80 -16.49 5.12 14.77
CA PRO A 80 -17.14 4.10 15.60
C PRO A 80 -16.12 3.46 16.58
N THR A 81 -15.46 4.30 17.37
CA THR A 81 -14.61 3.95 18.50
C THR A 81 -15.28 4.40 19.78
N PHE A 82 -14.81 3.93 20.94
CA PHE A 82 -15.39 4.34 22.23
C PHE A 82 -15.29 5.85 22.48
N SER A 83 -14.22 6.50 22.01
CA SER A 83 -14.00 7.95 22.14
C SER A 83 -14.69 8.77 21.05
N GLY A 84 -15.15 8.14 19.96
CA GLY A 84 -15.56 8.85 18.76
C GLY A 84 -14.40 9.42 17.94
N GLN A 85 -13.15 9.20 18.37
CA GLN A 85 -11.95 9.82 17.80
C GLN A 85 -10.95 8.74 17.37
N ILE A 86 -10.16 9.08 16.35
CA ILE A 86 -8.99 8.33 15.90
C ILE A 86 -7.83 9.30 15.66
N SER A 87 -6.63 8.77 15.47
CA SER A 87 -5.47 9.61 15.15
C SER A 87 -5.62 10.30 13.78
N SER A 88 -4.78 11.29 13.50
CA SER A 88 -4.79 11.98 12.20
C SER A 88 -4.64 11.00 11.03
N ILE A 89 -5.36 11.22 9.92
CA ILE A 89 -5.20 10.47 8.67
C ILE A 89 -4.24 11.23 7.78
N LYS A 90 -3.01 10.72 7.66
CA LYS A 90 -1.95 11.32 6.83
C LYS A 90 -1.64 10.54 5.56
N ALA A 91 -2.00 9.26 5.53
CA ALA A 91 -1.92 8.44 4.33
C ALA A 91 -2.99 8.85 3.33
N GLN A 92 -2.62 8.94 2.05
CA GLN A 92 -3.56 9.14 0.96
C GLN A 92 -4.55 7.97 0.92
N PRO A 93 -5.88 8.25 0.93
CA PRO A 93 -6.90 7.22 0.78
C PRO A 93 -6.76 6.46 -0.54
N VAL A 94 -7.19 5.20 -0.57
CA VAL A 94 -7.31 4.43 -1.81
C VAL A 94 -8.76 4.07 -2.09
N LEU A 95 -9.15 4.20 -3.35
CA LEU A 95 -10.50 3.92 -3.83
C LEU A 95 -10.62 2.48 -4.31
N LEU A 96 -11.82 1.93 -4.16
CA LEU A 96 -12.21 0.65 -4.72
C LEU A 96 -13.40 0.85 -5.66
N ASP A 97 -13.24 0.32 -6.86
CA ASP A 97 -14.28 0.01 -7.83
C ASP A 97 -14.26 -1.52 -7.95
N LEU A 98 -15.29 -2.17 -7.43
CA LEU A 98 -15.33 -3.62 -7.23
C LEU A 98 -15.77 -4.35 -8.51
N ASP A 99 -16.68 -3.74 -9.27
CA ASP A 99 -17.28 -4.32 -10.47
C ASP A 99 -16.79 -3.68 -11.78
N TYR A 100 -15.89 -2.69 -11.69
CA TYR A 100 -15.22 -2.01 -12.81
C TYR A 100 -16.18 -1.23 -13.70
N ASP A 101 -17.28 -0.72 -13.14
CA ASP A 101 -18.24 0.10 -13.86
C ASP A 101 -17.82 1.59 -13.95
N GLY A 102 -16.66 1.93 -13.38
CA GLY A 102 -16.13 3.29 -13.31
C GLY A 102 -16.69 4.11 -12.16
N ILE A 103 -17.53 3.52 -11.31
CA ILE A 103 -18.09 4.11 -10.10
C ILE A 103 -17.32 3.58 -8.89
N THR A 104 -17.00 4.48 -7.97
CA THR A 104 -16.31 4.13 -6.74
C THR A 104 -17.28 3.57 -5.71
N ASP A 105 -17.08 2.32 -5.30
CA ASP A 105 -17.86 1.61 -4.29
C ASP A 105 -17.43 1.88 -2.87
N ALA A 106 -16.14 2.13 -2.65
CA ALA A 106 -15.59 2.30 -1.31
C ALA A 106 -14.28 3.08 -1.30
N VAL A 107 -13.91 3.53 -0.11
CA VAL A 107 -12.61 4.11 0.21
C VAL A 107 -12.01 3.41 1.41
N TYR A 108 -10.70 3.21 1.37
CA TYR A 108 -9.92 2.77 2.51
C TYR A 108 -9.05 3.92 3.02
N VAL A 109 -8.94 4.03 4.32
CA VAL A 109 -8.08 5.01 5.00
C VAL A 109 -7.37 4.34 6.17
N VAL A 110 -6.13 4.77 6.45
CA VAL A 110 -5.39 4.36 7.64
C VAL A 110 -4.97 5.60 8.41
N ASP A 111 -5.19 5.61 9.72
CA ASP A 111 -4.68 6.67 10.58
C ASP A 111 -3.21 6.45 10.93
N VAL A 112 -2.53 7.48 11.45
CA VAL A 112 -1.10 7.38 11.79
C VAL A 112 -0.77 6.31 12.84
N SER A 113 -1.75 5.85 13.61
CA SER A 113 -1.59 4.78 14.61
C SER A 113 -1.83 3.38 14.03
N GLY A 114 -2.30 3.24 12.79
CA GLY A 114 -2.50 1.94 12.14
C GLY A 114 -3.91 1.38 12.20
N LEU A 115 -4.92 2.19 12.52
CA LEU A 115 -6.33 1.79 12.36
C LEU A 115 -6.72 1.90 10.88
N LEU A 116 -6.94 0.76 10.24
CA LEU A 116 -7.32 0.66 8.83
C LEU A 116 -8.85 0.52 8.71
N TRP A 117 -9.46 1.48 8.04
CA TRP A 117 -10.91 1.60 7.90
C TRP A 117 -11.37 1.31 6.47
N PHE A 118 -12.50 0.64 6.36
CA PHE A 118 -13.26 0.46 5.12
C PHE A 118 -14.54 1.27 5.19
N ILE A 119 -14.78 2.10 4.18
CA ILE A 119 -15.96 2.98 4.14
C ILE A 119 -16.63 2.82 2.79
N ARG A 120 -17.83 2.22 2.78
CA ARG A 120 -18.64 2.13 1.55
C ARG A 120 -19.08 3.53 1.12
N LEU A 121 -18.95 3.80 -0.17
CA LEU A 121 -19.50 4.98 -0.82
C LEU A 121 -20.84 4.62 -1.47
N ASN A 122 -21.78 5.53 -1.38
CA ASN A 122 -23.07 5.42 -2.04
C ASN A 122 -23.43 6.77 -2.66
N ARG A 123 -24.59 6.84 -3.31
CA ARG A 123 -25.09 8.08 -3.93
C ARG A 123 -25.05 9.28 -2.98
N SER A 124 -25.37 9.09 -1.70
CA SER A 124 -25.42 10.13 -0.68
C SER A 124 -24.06 10.45 -0.03
N GLY A 125 -23.00 9.70 -0.33
CA GLY A 125 -21.66 9.91 0.19
C GLY A 125 -21.16 8.74 1.03
N PHE A 126 -20.57 9.03 2.19
CA PHE A 126 -20.03 8.00 3.08
C PHE A 126 -21.13 7.19 3.78
N SER A 127 -20.95 5.87 3.82
CA SER A 127 -21.66 4.98 4.74
C SER A 127 -20.94 4.93 6.09
N GLU A 128 -21.48 4.15 7.05
CA GLU A 128 -20.84 3.91 8.33
C GLU A 128 -19.45 3.25 8.14
N PRO A 129 -18.38 3.81 8.75
CA PRO A 129 -17.05 3.20 8.70
C PRO A 129 -17.01 1.84 9.40
N VAL A 130 -16.26 0.90 8.85
CA VAL A 130 -16.00 -0.41 9.46
C VAL A 130 -14.50 -0.55 9.69
N LEU A 131 -14.10 -0.88 10.91
CA LEU A 131 -12.70 -1.14 11.23
C LEU A 131 -12.29 -2.48 10.60
N LEU A 132 -11.39 -2.43 9.62
CA LEU A 132 -10.91 -3.61 8.91
C LEU A 132 -9.73 -4.25 9.64
N ALA A 133 -8.80 -3.43 10.13
CA ALA A 133 -7.61 -3.90 10.84
C ALA A 133 -7.11 -2.88 11.87
N ASP A 134 -6.43 -3.39 12.89
CA ASP A 134 -5.71 -2.62 13.90
C ASP A 134 -4.24 -3.06 13.93
N PHE A 135 -3.36 -2.16 13.51
CA PHE A 135 -1.92 -2.36 13.49
C PHE A 135 -1.18 -1.51 14.53
N SER A 136 -1.89 -0.99 15.53
CA SER A 136 -1.29 -0.13 16.56
C SER A 136 -0.21 -0.82 17.38
N GLU A 137 -0.30 -2.15 17.56
CA GLU A 137 0.73 -2.95 18.22
C GLU A 137 2.08 -2.97 17.47
N THR A 138 2.13 -2.59 16.20
CA THR A 138 3.40 -2.49 15.45
C THR A 138 4.26 -1.30 15.89
N GLU A 139 3.66 -0.32 16.58
CA GLU A 139 4.26 0.98 16.91
C GLU A 139 4.80 1.74 15.68
N ALA A 140 4.44 1.31 14.47
CA ALA A 140 4.80 1.97 13.23
C ALA A 140 3.89 3.17 12.99
N VAL A 141 4.43 4.18 12.30
CA VAL A 141 3.68 5.38 11.92
C VAL A 141 3.23 5.26 10.47
N PHE A 142 1.92 5.24 10.25
CA PHE A 142 1.31 5.00 8.93
C PHE A 142 0.99 6.31 8.22
N ARG A 143 1.86 6.72 7.28
CA ARG A 143 1.71 7.97 6.51
C ARG A 143 1.81 7.78 5.01
N GLN A 144 2.16 6.58 4.55
CA GLN A 144 2.36 6.30 3.13
C GLN A 144 1.04 6.03 2.42
N PRO A 145 0.94 6.30 1.10
CA PRO A 145 -0.28 6.05 0.34
C PRO A 145 -0.63 4.56 0.35
N LEU A 146 -1.89 4.26 0.61
CA LEU A 146 -2.41 2.89 0.49
C LEU A 146 -2.37 2.44 -0.97
N GLN A 147 -1.98 1.18 -1.22
CA GLN A 147 -2.18 0.56 -2.53
C GLN A 147 -3.25 -0.50 -2.44
N LEU A 148 -4.10 -0.56 -3.46
CA LEU A 148 -5.11 -1.57 -3.61
C LEU A 148 -4.76 -2.45 -4.80
N VAL A 149 -4.92 -3.75 -4.60
CA VAL A 149 -4.66 -4.77 -5.59
C VAL A 149 -5.82 -5.75 -5.58
N GLN A 150 -6.44 -5.96 -6.72
CA GLN A 150 -7.41 -7.03 -6.89
C GLN A 150 -6.71 -8.23 -7.53
N VAL A 151 -6.97 -9.42 -7.00
CA VAL A 151 -6.25 -10.64 -7.38
C VAL A 151 -7.17 -11.83 -7.51
N LEU A 152 -6.80 -12.79 -8.35
CA LEU A 152 -7.40 -14.12 -8.34
C LEU A 152 -6.54 -15.05 -7.48
N ALA A 153 -7.14 -15.60 -6.42
CA ALA A 153 -6.49 -16.58 -5.56
C ALA A 153 -7.46 -17.74 -5.25
N PRO A 154 -6.95 -18.96 -5.02
CA PRO A 154 -7.79 -20.06 -4.58
C PRO A 154 -8.31 -19.78 -3.17
N ASP A 155 -9.61 -19.98 -2.97
CA ASP A 155 -10.23 -20.00 -1.65
C ASP A 155 -9.81 -21.25 -0.86
N GLY A 156 -10.24 -21.37 0.40
CA GLY A 156 -9.95 -22.54 1.23
C GLY A 156 -10.50 -23.87 0.71
N LEU A 157 -11.32 -23.86 -0.35
CA LEU A 157 -11.83 -25.04 -1.06
C LEU A 157 -11.16 -25.24 -2.43
N GLY A 158 -10.17 -24.41 -2.78
CA GLY A 158 -9.42 -24.47 -4.03
C GLY A 158 -10.10 -23.77 -5.21
N ALA A 159 -11.25 -23.11 -5.02
CA ALA A 159 -11.91 -22.38 -6.10
C ALA A 159 -11.28 -20.99 -6.26
N MET A 160 -10.90 -20.63 -7.49
CA MET A 160 -10.35 -19.30 -7.77
C MET A 160 -11.42 -18.23 -7.56
N ARG A 161 -11.15 -17.27 -6.68
CA ARG A 161 -12.01 -16.12 -6.41
C ARG A 161 -11.23 -14.82 -6.52
N ARG A 162 -11.97 -13.74 -6.79
CA ARG A 162 -11.42 -12.39 -6.70
C ARG A 162 -11.29 -12.02 -5.22
N HIS A 163 -10.13 -11.51 -4.86
CA HIS A 163 -9.83 -10.97 -3.55
C HIS A 163 -9.30 -9.55 -3.71
N THR A 164 -9.64 -8.68 -2.77
CA THR A 164 -9.00 -7.36 -2.65
C THR A 164 -7.93 -7.47 -1.57
N MET A 165 -6.72 -7.03 -1.90
CA MET A 165 -5.59 -6.90 -0.97
C MET A 165 -5.15 -5.44 -0.90
N LEU A 166 -4.84 -5.00 0.31
CA LEU A 166 -4.26 -3.68 0.57
C LEU A 166 -2.79 -3.83 0.90
N LEU A 167 -1.94 -3.07 0.21
CA LEU A 167 -0.56 -2.87 0.65
C LEU A 167 -0.50 -1.61 1.51
N VAL A 168 -0.02 -1.79 2.73
CA VAL A 168 0.08 -0.75 3.76
C VAL A 168 1.54 -0.64 4.18
N THR A 169 2.11 0.55 4.11
CA THR A 169 3.49 0.79 4.55
C THR A 169 3.49 1.64 5.82
N GLY A 170 4.03 1.09 6.90
CA GLY A 170 4.26 1.79 8.16
C GLY A 170 5.74 2.09 8.37
N SER A 171 6.07 3.22 8.97
CA SER A 171 7.46 3.59 9.29
C SER A 171 7.78 3.32 10.76
N ALA A 172 8.75 2.42 11.03
CA ALA A 172 9.26 2.11 12.36
C ALA A 172 10.71 2.59 12.52
N ALA A 173 11.30 2.50 13.72
CA ALA A 173 12.64 3.05 13.99
C ALA A 173 13.75 2.44 13.10
N GLN A 174 13.70 1.13 12.84
CA GLN A 174 14.74 0.39 12.11
C GLN A 174 14.53 0.39 10.59
N GLY A 175 13.41 0.91 10.10
CA GLY A 175 12.99 0.83 8.71
C GLY A 175 11.48 0.74 8.61
N ASP A 176 10.98 0.55 7.41
CA ASP A 176 9.56 0.41 7.15
C ASP A 176 9.11 -1.05 7.26
N ILE A 177 7.83 -1.21 7.59
CA ILE A 177 7.10 -2.46 7.53
C ILE A 177 6.13 -2.38 6.35
N LEU A 178 6.16 -3.39 5.48
CA LEU A 178 5.17 -3.60 4.44
C LEU A 178 4.18 -4.66 4.93
N LEU A 179 2.90 -4.35 4.92
CA LEU A 179 1.81 -5.28 5.21
C LEU A 179 0.98 -5.48 3.95
N ALA A 180 0.65 -6.72 3.64
CA ALA A 180 -0.37 -7.07 2.65
C ALA A 180 -1.57 -7.66 3.36
N VAL A 181 -2.69 -6.95 3.34
CA VAL A 181 -3.87 -7.22 4.17
C VAL A 181 -5.05 -7.57 3.27
N LYS A 182 -5.73 -8.68 3.53
CA LYS A 182 -6.93 -9.07 2.80
C LYS A 182 -8.12 -8.23 3.26
N HIS A 183 -8.87 -7.72 2.29
CA HIS A 183 -10.21 -7.25 2.54
C HIS A 183 -11.12 -8.43 2.92
N THR A 184 -11.94 -8.25 3.95
CA THR A 184 -13.06 -9.14 4.25
C THR A 184 -14.16 -8.31 4.87
N GLU A 185 -15.20 -8.02 4.09
CA GLU A 185 -16.35 -7.22 4.54
C GLU A 185 -17.07 -7.83 5.75
N GLN A 186 -17.08 -9.16 5.78
CA GLN A 186 -17.75 -10.10 6.68
C GLN A 186 -17.16 -10.38 8.07
N ARG A 187 -16.47 -9.47 8.76
CA ARG A 187 -15.77 -9.84 10.03
C ARG A 187 -16.36 -9.17 11.27
N ASP A 188 -16.59 -9.98 12.30
CA ASP A 188 -16.95 -9.52 13.65
C ASP A 188 -15.77 -8.87 14.39
N THR A 189 -14.53 -9.20 13.98
CA THR A 189 -13.30 -8.70 14.59
C THR A 189 -12.34 -8.18 13.53
N PRO A 190 -11.75 -6.98 13.71
CA PRO A 190 -10.75 -6.45 12.81
C PRO A 190 -9.50 -7.33 12.84
N TRP A 191 -8.79 -7.41 11.71
CA TRP A 191 -7.50 -8.08 11.67
C TRP A 191 -6.52 -7.43 12.64
N GLN A 192 -5.85 -8.24 13.45
CA GLN A 192 -4.74 -7.84 14.29
C GLN A 192 -3.42 -8.19 13.61
N VAL A 193 -2.30 -7.59 14.04
CA VAL A 193 -0.98 -7.97 13.53
C VAL A 193 -0.68 -9.46 13.73
N THR A 194 -1.22 -10.07 14.79
CA THR A 194 -1.10 -11.50 15.09
C THR A 194 -1.84 -12.41 14.12
N ASP A 195 -2.80 -11.86 13.36
CA ASP A 195 -3.52 -12.58 12.32
C ASP A 195 -2.78 -12.57 10.97
N LEU A 196 -1.69 -11.80 10.87
CA LEU A 196 -0.81 -11.74 9.72
C LEU A 196 0.43 -12.60 9.98
N THR A 197 0.89 -13.27 8.92
CA THR A 197 2.13 -14.06 9.00
C THR A 197 3.35 -13.16 8.85
N ASP A 198 4.29 -13.23 9.80
CA ASP A 198 5.60 -12.60 9.64
C ASP A 198 6.39 -13.33 8.55
N ARG A 199 6.76 -12.60 7.50
CA ARG A 199 7.56 -13.07 6.39
C ARG A 199 8.84 -12.27 6.25
N THR A 200 9.28 -11.61 7.32
CA THR A 200 10.55 -10.88 7.36
C THR A 200 11.72 -11.79 6.99
N GLU A 201 11.73 -13.02 7.50
CA GLU A 201 12.69 -14.05 7.13
C GLU A 201 11.98 -15.22 6.44
N LEU A 202 12.65 -15.85 5.48
CA LEU A 202 12.17 -17.08 4.86
C LEU A 202 12.83 -18.27 5.53
N ASP A 203 12.14 -19.40 5.52
CA ASP A 203 12.74 -20.66 5.96
C ASP A 203 13.92 -21.03 5.05
N ALA A 204 14.97 -21.64 5.62
CA ALA A 204 16.18 -21.99 4.88
C ALA A 204 15.93 -23.02 3.75
N ASP A 205 14.87 -23.81 3.88
CA ASP A 205 14.46 -24.82 2.91
C ASP A 205 13.54 -24.27 1.82
N GLU A 206 12.89 -23.12 2.05
CA GLU A 206 11.95 -22.50 1.12
C GLU A 206 12.55 -22.21 -0.27
N PRO A 207 13.80 -21.69 -0.41
CA PRO A 207 14.40 -21.50 -1.73
C PRO A 207 14.62 -22.79 -2.55
N ARG A 208 14.58 -23.96 -1.89
CA ARG A 208 14.81 -25.26 -2.54
C ARG A 208 13.52 -26.01 -2.83
N TYR A 209 12.55 -25.91 -1.93
CA TYR A 209 11.34 -26.74 -1.95
C TYR A 209 10.06 -25.94 -2.12
N GLY A 210 10.14 -24.60 -2.15
CA GLY A 210 8.98 -23.73 -2.11
C GLY A 210 8.43 -23.56 -0.70
N ILE A 211 7.34 -22.80 -0.60
CA ILE A 211 6.64 -22.57 0.66
C ILE A 211 6.08 -23.89 1.21
N ALA A 212 6.25 -24.11 2.52
CA ALA A 212 5.65 -25.26 3.18
C ALA A 212 4.12 -25.18 3.10
N GLU A 213 3.46 -26.29 2.75
CA GLU A 213 1.99 -26.35 2.58
C GLU A 213 1.24 -25.83 3.82
N GLN A 214 1.70 -26.17 5.02
CA GLN A 214 1.08 -25.69 6.26
C GLN A 214 1.16 -24.16 6.39
N LEU A 215 2.30 -23.56 6.02
CA LEU A 215 2.49 -22.12 6.06
C LEU A 215 1.63 -21.43 4.99
N TRP A 216 1.53 -22.02 3.81
CA TRP A 216 0.66 -21.54 2.73
C TRP A 216 -0.81 -21.52 3.17
N GLN A 217 -1.32 -22.62 3.74
CA GLN A 217 -2.67 -22.70 4.27
C GLN A 217 -2.93 -21.68 5.38
N GLN A 218 -1.96 -21.48 6.29
CA GLN A 218 -2.03 -20.46 7.33
C GLN A 218 -2.19 -19.06 6.71
N ILE A 219 -1.38 -18.71 5.71
CA ILE A 219 -1.48 -17.41 5.04
C ILE A 219 -2.81 -17.28 4.30
N GLN A 220 -3.31 -18.34 3.65
CA GLN A 220 -4.59 -18.34 2.94
C GLN A 220 -5.79 -18.11 3.88
N GLN A 221 -5.74 -18.65 5.09
CA GLN A 221 -6.81 -18.51 6.09
C GLN A 221 -6.68 -17.26 6.96
N GLY A 222 -5.45 -16.73 7.11
CA GLY A 222 -5.15 -15.53 7.88
C GLY A 222 -5.43 -14.22 7.14
N GLY A 223 -5.12 -13.11 7.82
CA GLY A 223 -5.35 -11.74 7.34
C GLY A 223 -4.39 -11.28 6.27
N GLY A 224 -3.31 -12.04 6.03
CA GLY A 224 -2.28 -11.75 5.04
C GLY A 224 -0.88 -11.96 5.60
N TRP A 225 0.05 -11.07 5.25
CA TRP A 225 1.45 -11.17 5.68
C TRP A 225 2.06 -9.79 5.89
N TYR A 226 3.20 -9.74 6.60
CA TYR A 226 4.02 -8.55 6.69
C TYR A 226 5.52 -8.86 6.55
N VAL A 227 6.30 -7.86 6.14
CA VAL A 227 7.75 -7.91 6.01
C VAL A 227 8.34 -6.65 6.61
N LYS A 228 9.30 -6.78 7.54
CA LYS A 228 10.15 -5.66 8.00
C LYS A 228 11.33 -5.51 7.03
N LEU A 229 11.43 -4.34 6.38
CA LEU A 229 12.39 -4.14 5.28
C LEU A 229 13.80 -3.75 5.76
N ASN A 230 13.95 -3.35 7.04
CA ASN A 230 15.18 -2.72 7.58
C ASN A 230 15.70 -1.56 6.70
N GLN A 231 14.81 -0.96 5.92
CA GLN A 231 15.03 0.09 4.93
C GLN A 231 13.81 0.99 4.87
N ARG A 232 14.00 2.22 4.41
CA ARG A 232 12.91 3.14 4.08
C ARG A 232 12.47 2.93 2.65
N VAL A 233 11.17 2.81 2.43
CA VAL A 233 10.57 2.79 1.11
C VAL A 233 10.71 4.19 0.50
N ILE A 234 11.27 4.26 -0.70
CA ILE A 234 11.60 5.54 -1.39
C ILE A 234 10.79 5.76 -2.66
N ALA A 235 9.96 4.79 -3.04
CA ALA A 235 8.99 4.90 -4.12
C ALA A 235 7.70 4.14 -3.74
N LYS A 236 6.57 4.60 -4.27
CA LYS A 236 5.27 3.94 -4.12
C LYS A 236 5.40 2.48 -4.59
N PRO A 237 5.01 1.48 -3.76
CA PRO A 237 5.00 0.09 -4.19
C PRO A 237 4.10 -0.09 -5.40
N GLU A 238 4.56 -0.88 -6.35
CA GLU A 238 3.81 -1.22 -7.57
C GLU A 238 3.62 -2.73 -7.63
N VAL A 239 2.49 -3.15 -8.19
CA VAL A 239 2.20 -4.58 -8.37
C VAL A 239 2.04 -4.88 -9.84
N TYR A 240 2.92 -5.73 -10.36
CA TYR A 240 2.88 -6.19 -11.74
C TYR A 240 2.91 -7.71 -11.76
N ALA A 241 1.96 -8.31 -12.48
CA ALA A 241 1.89 -9.75 -12.70
C ALA A 241 1.89 -10.61 -11.42
N GLY A 242 1.28 -10.12 -10.33
CA GLY A 242 1.31 -10.83 -9.04
C GLY A 242 2.50 -10.47 -8.17
N VAL A 243 3.47 -9.71 -8.64
CA VAL A 243 4.69 -9.43 -7.89
C VAL A 243 4.64 -8.01 -7.32
N VAL A 244 4.88 -7.89 -6.01
CA VAL A 244 5.01 -6.59 -5.35
C VAL A 244 6.43 -6.10 -5.50
N TYR A 245 6.61 -4.99 -6.20
CA TYR A 245 7.89 -4.31 -6.39
C TYR A 245 7.92 -3.04 -5.56
N LEU A 246 9.03 -2.82 -4.87
CA LEU A 246 9.31 -1.54 -4.20
C LEU A 246 10.81 -1.29 -4.17
N THR A 247 11.19 -0.02 -4.09
CA THR A 247 12.57 0.38 -3.85
C THR A 247 12.72 0.88 -2.43
N GLY A 248 13.83 0.47 -1.80
CA GLY A 248 14.17 0.88 -0.45
C GLY A 248 15.62 1.34 -0.36
N ALA A 249 15.91 2.22 0.60
CA ALA A 249 17.26 2.65 0.94
C ALA A 249 17.48 2.61 2.46
N GLN A 250 18.74 2.63 2.87
CA GLN A 250 19.09 2.63 4.30
C GLN A 250 18.44 3.81 5.03
N PRO A 251 17.85 3.63 6.23
CA PRO A 251 17.08 4.69 6.88
C PRO A 251 17.85 5.99 7.15
N THR A 252 19.16 5.88 7.37
CA THR A 252 20.05 7.04 7.58
C THR A 252 20.39 7.80 6.30
N ALA A 253 20.17 7.18 5.14
CA ALA A 253 20.47 7.75 3.83
C ALA A 253 19.26 8.46 3.18
N VAL A 254 18.09 8.43 3.84
CA VAL A 254 16.85 9.03 3.33
C VAL A 254 16.52 10.30 4.09
N GLY A 255 16.51 11.42 3.37
CA GLY A 255 16.08 12.73 3.87
C GLY A 255 14.56 12.84 4.03
N ALA A 256 14.12 13.84 4.78
CA ALA A 256 12.69 14.08 5.01
C ALA A 256 11.93 14.52 3.75
N ASP A 257 12.63 15.07 2.78
CA ASP A 257 12.16 15.43 1.44
C ASP A 257 12.25 14.27 0.43
N CYS A 258 12.48 13.04 0.91
CA CYS A 258 12.77 11.87 0.08
C CYS A 258 14.09 11.93 -0.71
N SER A 259 14.98 12.89 -0.45
CA SER A 259 16.30 12.91 -1.08
C SER A 259 17.16 11.75 -0.55
N LEU A 260 18.09 11.29 -1.40
CA LEU A 260 19.07 10.27 -1.06
C LEU A 260 20.44 10.92 -0.88
N THR A 261 21.25 10.40 0.05
CA THR A 261 22.67 10.77 0.13
C THR A 261 23.44 10.19 -1.05
N ASP A 262 24.57 10.80 -1.42
CA ASP A 262 25.39 10.38 -2.57
C ASP A 262 25.89 8.92 -2.47
N ASP A 263 26.01 8.40 -1.24
CA ASP A 263 26.44 7.05 -0.88
C ASP A 263 25.30 6.10 -0.53
N ALA A 264 24.04 6.51 -0.77
CA ALA A 264 22.87 5.70 -0.47
C ALA A 264 22.92 4.34 -1.18
N GLN A 265 22.82 3.27 -0.39
CA GLN A 265 22.64 1.92 -0.91
C GLN A 265 21.15 1.64 -1.06
N SER A 266 20.70 1.66 -2.31
CA SER A 266 19.32 1.38 -2.68
C SER A 266 19.16 -0.07 -3.14
N GLN A 267 18.00 -0.66 -2.86
CA GLN A 267 17.64 -2.01 -3.26
C GLN A 267 16.27 -2.04 -3.91
N LEU A 268 16.14 -2.83 -4.97
CA LEU A 268 14.84 -3.28 -5.47
C LEU A 268 14.44 -4.52 -4.68
N HIS A 269 13.23 -4.51 -4.12
CA HIS A 269 12.59 -5.67 -3.53
C HIS A 269 11.49 -6.20 -4.46
N ALA A 270 11.35 -7.52 -4.52
CA ALA A 270 10.34 -8.23 -5.26
C ALA A 270 9.77 -9.35 -4.38
N PHE A 271 8.49 -9.24 -4.03
CA PHE A 271 7.78 -10.17 -3.17
C PHE A 271 6.65 -10.87 -3.93
N HIS A 272 6.49 -12.16 -3.70
CA HIS A 272 5.31 -12.88 -4.14
C HIS A 272 4.06 -12.30 -3.42
N LEU A 273 3.08 -11.75 -4.14
CA LEU A 273 1.98 -11.01 -3.50
C LEU A 273 1.17 -11.83 -2.50
N HIS A 274 1.03 -13.14 -2.71
CA HIS A 274 0.19 -13.94 -1.83
C HIS A 274 0.88 -14.36 -0.53
N HIS A 275 2.22 -14.42 -0.48
CA HIS A 275 2.93 -14.98 0.68
C HIS A 275 4.32 -14.38 0.97
N ALA A 276 4.73 -13.35 0.25
CA ALA A 276 6.03 -12.67 0.37
C ALA A 276 7.29 -13.55 0.24
N GLY A 277 7.16 -14.72 -0.38
CA GLY A 277 8.27 -15.59 -0.75
C GLY A 277 9.02 -15.10 -1.99
N LEU A 278 9.85 -15.99 -2.51
CA LEU A 278 10.72 -15.73 -3.65
C LEU A 278 9.93 -15.73 -4.97
N VAL A 279 10.18 -14.72 -5.79
CA VAL A 279 9.80 -14.69 -7.22
C VAL A 279 11.03 -14.89 -8.09
N TYR A 280 12.13 -14.24 -7.70
CA TYR A 280 13.45 -14.40 -8.29
C TYR A 280 14.36 -15.19 -7.35
N SER A 281 15.62 -15.42 -7.75
CA SER A 281 16.62 -16.10 -6.90
C SER A 281 16.83 -15.46 -5.51
N ARG A 282 16.45 -14.18 -5.33
CA ARG A 282 16.46 -13.43 -4.08
C ARG A 282 15.29 -12.46 -4.05
N ARG A 283 14.83 -12.08 -2.85
CA ARG A 283 13.78 -11.08 -2.65
C ARG A 283 14.25 -9.65 -2.85
N ASN A 284 15.56 -9.42 -2.81
CA ASN A 284 16.13 -8.10 -3.02
C ASN A 284 17.40 -8.15 -3.88
N ARG A 285 17.70 -7.00 -4.48
CA ARG A 285 18.90 -6.79 -5.30
C ARG A 285 19.34 -5.34 -5.17
N ASP A 286 20.64 -5.12 -5.03
CA ASP A 286 21.22 -3.77 -5.05
C ASP A 286 21.00 -3.11 -6.41
N ILE A 287 20.61 -1.84 -6.36
CA ILE A 287 20.42 -1.00 -7.55
C ILE A 287 21.29 0.24 -7.42
N THR A 288 21.90 0.65 -8.53
CA THR A 288 22.69 1.87 -8.59
C THR A 288 21.74 3.05 -8.76
N GLN A 289 21.08 3.47 -7.67
CA GLN A 289 20.13 4.57 -7.65
C GLN A 289 20.62 5.65 -6.68
N GLN A 290 20.81 6.86 -7.21
CA GLN A 290 21.22 8.05 -6.43
C GLN A 290 20.07 9.05 -6.24
N GLU A 291 18.93 8.86 -6.89
CA GLU A 291 17.79 9.79 -6.86
C GLU A 291 16.46 9.04 -6.86
N ARG A 292 15.41 9.62 -6.27
CA ARG A 292 14.06 9.04 -6.22
C ARG A 292 13.52 8.78 -7.63
N GLY A 293 12.91 7.62 -7.86
CA GLY A 293 12.25 7.32 -9.15
C GLY A 293 10.98 6.52 -8.96
N SER A 294 10.11 6.53 -9.97
CA SER A 294 8.91 5.69 -10.01
C SER A 294 9.21 4.39 -10.74
N LEU A 295 8.70 3.28 -10.23
CA LEU A 295 8.73 2.01 -10.93
C LEU A 295 7.70 2.05 -12.07
N ILE A 296 8.13 1.70 -13.27
CA ILE A 296 7.29 1.66 -14.46
C ILE A 296 7.57 0.42 -15.28
N LEU A 297 6.55 -0.06 -16.00
CA LEU A 297 6.73 -1.04 -17.06
C LEU A 297 7.00 -0.34 -18.38
N THR A 298 8.08 -0.75 -19.04
CA THR A 298 8.45 -0.28 -20.38
C THR A 298 8.70 -1.47 -21.30
N GLU A 299 8.75 -1.23 -22.61
CA GLU A 299 9.18 -2.24 -23.57
C GLU A 299 10.64 -2.01 -23.96
N ASN A 300 11.40 -3.09 -24.10
CA ASN A 300 12.73 -3.04 -24.70
C ASN A 300 12.65 -2.99 -26.24
N GLU A 301 13.80 -2.93 -26.92
CA GLU A 301 13.88 -2.90 -28.39
C GLU A 301 13.27 -4.15 -29.05
N GLN A 302 13.19 -5.25 -28.32
CA GLN A 302 12.59 -6.51 -28.75
C GLN A 302 11.08 -6.59 -28.45
N GLY A 303 10.49 -5.56 -27.85
CA GLY A 303 9.09 -5.50 -27.45
C GLY A 303 8.76 -6.33 -26.19
N SER A 304 9.76 -6.79 -25.43
CA SER A 304 9.53 -7.47 -24.15
C SER A 304 9.32 -6.44 -23.05
N LEU A 305 8.44 -6.75 -22.10
CA LEU A 305 8.25 -5.92 -20.92
C LEU A 305 9.48 -5.99 -20.02
N VAL A 306 9.91 -4.82 -19.53
CA VAL A 306 11.01 -4.65 -18.58
C VAL A 306 10.57 -3.72 -17.46
N LEU A 307 11.03 -4.01 -16.24
CA LEU A 307 10.82 -3.13 -15.10
C LEU A 307 11.91 -2.07 -15.12
N SER A 308 11.51 -0.81 -15.22
CA SER A 308 12.40 0.33 -15.22
C SER A 308 12.11 1.24 -14.04
N LEU A 309 13.15 1.90 -13.56
CA LEU A 309 13.04 3.05 -12.69
C LEU A 309 13.10 4.32 -13.54
N GLN A 310 12.10 5.18 -13.41
CA GLN A 310 12.04 6.47 -14.08
C GLN A 310 12.26 7.61 -13.09
N HIS A 311 13.28 8.43 -13.33
CA HIS A 311 13.49 9.70 -12.63
C HIS A 311 13.65 10.83 -13.64
N ALA A 312 12.72 11.79 -13.63
CA ALA A 312 12.66 12.88 -14.60
C ALA A 312 12.76 12.36 -16.06
N THR A 313 13.85 12.66 -16.77
CA THR A 313 14.10 12.18 -18.15
C THR A 313 14.98 10.95 -18.22
N GLN A 314 15.52 10.48 -17.10
CA GLN A 314 16.38 9.31 -17.03
C GLN A 314 15.55 8.07 -16.73
N GLN A 315 15.89 6.99 -17.43
CA GLN A 315 15.29 5.69 -17.23
C GLN A 315 16.40 4.65 -17.07
N GLN A 316 16.30 3.85 -16.01
CA GLN A 316 17.21 2.76 -15.73
C GLN A 316 16.45 1.45 -15.69
N THR A 317 16.79 0.52 -16.58
CA THR A 317 16.23 -0.84 -16.54
C THR A 317 16.75 -1.58 -15.31
N LEU A 318 15.84 -2.05 -14.46
CA LEU A 318 16.16 -2.83 -13.26
C LEU A 318 16.04 -4.34 -13.52
N LEU A 319 14.99 -4.76 -14.24
CA LEU A 319 14.74 -6.15 -14.61
C LEU A 319 14.44 -6.23 -16.10
N THR A 320 15.19 -7.07 -16.81
CA THR A 320 15.01 -7.33 -18.24
C THR A 320 14.01 -8.44 -18.52
N GLU A 321 13.65 -9.21 -17.50
CA GLU A 321 12.71 -10.32 -17.56
C GLU A 321 11.74 -10.18 -16.37
N LEU A 322 10.47 -9.91 -16.68
CA LEU A 322 9.41 -9.92 -15.68
C LEU A 322 8.88 -11.34 -15.50
N LEU A 323 8.74 -11.73 -14.24
CA LEU A 323 8.07 -12.97 -13.87
C LEU A 323 6.65 -12.66 -13.38
N ALA A 324 5.72 -13.50 -13.77
CA ALA A 324 4.34 -13.54 -13.30
C ALA A 324 4.17 -14.68 -12.30
N ILE A 325 3.35 -14.46 -11.28
CA ILE A 325 2.85 -15.56 -10.45
C ILE A 325 1.83 -16.36 -11.26
N ASP A 326 1.95 -17.68 -11.18
CA ASP A 326 1.10 -18.64 -11.85
C ASP A 326 0.19 -19.35 -10.83
N ALA A 327 -1.10 -19.45 -11.14
CA ALA A 327 -2.10 -20.02 -10.23
C ALA A 327 -2.04 -21.57 -10.12
N SER A 328 -1.19 -22.24 -10.89
CA SER A 328 -1.05 -23.70 -10.88
C SER A 328 -0.41 -24.25 -9.61
N CYS A 329 0.42 -23.45 -8.91
CA CYS A 329 0.95 -23.80 -7.60
C CYS A 329 1.35 -22.57 -6.78
N ALA A 330 1.61 -22.75 -5.48
CA ALA A 330 1.85 -21.64 -4.55
C ALA A 330 3.11 -20.80 -4.86
N ASP A 331 4.13 -21.39 -5.49
CA ASP A 331 5.39 -20.71 -5.87
C ASP A 331 5.63 -20.68 -7.38
N CYS A 332 4.64 -21.08 -8.17
CA CYS A 332 4.83 -21.17 -9.60
C CYS A 332 4.95 -19.76 -10.18
N VAL A 333 6.01 -19.54 -10.95
CA VAL A 333 6.24 -18.30 -11.67
C VAL A 333 6.59 -18.59 -13.12
N THR A 334 6.12 -17.74 -14.03
CA THR A 334 6.35 -17.86 -15.47
C THR A 334 6.84 -16.53 -16.02
N ALA A 335 7.66 -16.57 -17.07
CA ALA A 335 8.06 -15.34 -17.74
C ALA A 335 6.84 -14.67 -18.39
N VAL A 336 6.73 -13.35 -18.27
CA VAL A 336 5.69 -12.57 -18.93
C VAL A 336 6.01 -12.50 -20.43
N ASP A 337 5.28 -13.27 -21.23
CA ASP A 337 5.39 -13.24 -22.69
C ASP A 337 4.75 -11.97 -23.30
N HIS A 338 5.18 -11.65 -24.53
CA HIS A 338 4.83 -10.46 -25.34
C HIS A 338 3.33 -10.26 -25.67
N GLN A 339 2.43 -11.08 -25.17
CA GLN A 339 0.98 -10.93 -25.37
C GLN A 339 0.46 -9.82 -24.44
N PRO A 340 -0.60 -9.06 -24.82
CA PRO A 340 -0.87 -7.77 -24.21
C PRO A 340 -1.16 -7.90 -22.72
N PHE A 341 -0.16 -7.58 -21.91
CA PHE A 341 -0.32 -7.35 -20.48
C PHE A 341 -1.18 -6.08 -20.35
N PRO A 342 -2.42 -6.16 -19.83
CA PRO A 342 -3.29 -5.02 -19.69
C PRO A 342 -2.63 -4.05 -18.71
N ARG A 343 -2.05 -2.97 -19.24
CA ARG A 343 -1.39 -1.93 -18.45
C ARG A 343 -2.38 -1.12 -17.60
N ILE A 344 -3.68 -1.26 -17.89
CA ILE A 344 -4.78 -0.48 -17.29
C ILE A 344 -5.38 -1.18 -16.08
N LEU A 345 -5.17 -2.50 -15.93
CA LEU A 345 -5.59 -3.23 -14.75
C LEU A 345 -4.45 -3.46 -13.77
N ARG A 346 -4.60 -2.91 -12.56
CA ARG A 346 -3.85 -3.35 -11.38
C ARG A 346 -4.37 -4.68 -10.85
N LEU A 347 -4.61 -5.64 -11.76
CA LEU A 347 -4.88 -7.02 -11.39
C LEU A 347 -3.55 -7.75 -11.26
N ALA A 348 -3.30 -8.29 -10.07
CA ALA A 348 -2.26 -9.28 -9.90
C ALA A 348 -2.89 -10.66 -10.15
N THR A 349 -2.43 -11.30 -11.23
CA THR A 349 -2.86 -12.57 -11.86
C THR A 349 -4.11 -12.52 -12.76
N PHE A 350 -4.00 -13.21 -13.91
CA PHE A 350 -4.70 -12.99 -15.17
C PHE A 350 -5.88 -13.95 -15.39
N GLN A 351 -7.01 -13.45 -15.89
CA GLN A 351 -7.78 -14.08 -16.97
C GLN A 351 -8.80 -13.08 -17.57
N ALA A 352 -8.61 -12.80 -18.87
CA ALA A 352 -9.57 -12.24 -19.82
C ALA A 352 -10.20 -10.85 -19.52
N GLU A 353 -9.49 -9.78 -19.89
CA GLU A 353 -10.16 -8.58 -20.42
C GLU A 353 -10.44 -8.79 -21.91
N GLN A 354 -11.56 -9.42 -22.24
CA GLN A 354 -12.17 -9.24 -23.56
C GLN A 354 -13.51 -8.51 -23.52
N ASP A 355 -14.06 -8.21 -22.34
CA ASP A 355 -15.38 -7.59 -22.21
C ASP A 355 -15.46 -6.57 -21.06
N ALA A 356 -14.56 -5.58 -21.03
CA ALA A 356 -14.77 -4.35 -20.26
C ALA A 356 -14.89 -3.18 -21.27
N HIS A 357 -16.09 -2.65 -21.41
CA HIS A 357 -16.40 -1.47 -22.23
C HIS A 357 -16.43 -0.21 -21.38
#